data_AF-A0A965ULY0-F1
#
_entry.id   AF-A0A965ULY0-F1
#
_cell.length_a   1.000
_cell.length_b   1.000
_cell.length_c   1.000
_cell.angle_alpha   90.00
_cell.angle_beta   90.00
_cell.angle_gamma   90.00
#
_symmetry.space_group_name_H-M   'P 1'
#
loop_
_entity.id
_entity.type
_entity.pdbx_description
1 polymer ?
#
loop_
_entity_poly.entity_id
_entity_poly.type
_entity_poly.pdbx_seq_one_letter_code
_entity_poly.pdbx_strand_id
1 'polypeptide(L)'
;DEYPTIERLRGRFRFSVSYIPLPESGDWRVDMEKETTETLKQHYETYYAEALNTAMNDVWQRMHKALSNMSERLDYADDANKKIFRDSLVNNVIDICDLLRDFNVSGSSQMEAMRVQLEDALRGVTPDALREDAHLRAQTKRNVDDILKSLPSLDI
;
A
#
# COMPACT_ATOMS: atom_id res chain seq x y z
N ASP A 1 59.17 -5.63 21.31
CA ASP A 1 58.02 -6.05 22.15
C ASP A 1 56.70 -6.03 21.40
N GLU A 2 56.53 -6.93 20.43
CA GLU A 2 55.37 -6.93 19.52
C GLU A 2 54.33 -8.04 19.82
N TYR A 3 54.52 -8.84 20.87
CA TYR A 3 53.61 -9.95 21.20
C TYR A 3 52.89 -9.73 22.53
N PRO A 4 51.54 -9.85 22.57
CA PRO A 4 50.77 -9.72 23.79
C PRO A 4 51.04 -10.90 24.75
N THR A 5 51.00 -10.62 26.05
CA THR A 5 51.20 -11.63 27.11
C THR A 5 50.07 -12.67 27.13
N ILE A 6 50.39 -13.89 27.59
CA ILE A 6 49.49 -15.05 27.62
C ILE A 6 48.15 -14.74 28.30
N GLU A 7 48.18 -13.97 29.38
CA GLU A 7 47.00 -13.56 30.14
C GLU A 7 46.04 -12.70 29.30
N ARG A 8 46.60 -11.82 28.46
CA ARG A 8 45.85 -10.91 27.60
C ARG A 8 45.20 -11.65 26.42
N LEU A 9 45.89 -12.68 25.91
CA LEU A 9 45.35 -13.63 24.94
C LEU A 9 44.18 -14.43 25.54
N ARG A 10 44.33 -14.97 26.75
CA ARG A 10 43.28 -15.76 27.42
C ARG A 10 42.00 -14.96 27.69
N GLY A 11 42.13 -13.69 28.07
CA GLY A 11 40.97 -12.81 28.28
C GLY A 11 40.18 -12.51 26.98
N ARG A 12 40.87 -12.37 25.84
CA ARG A 12 40.22 -12.10 24.54
C ARG A 12 39.43 -13.28 23.98
N PHE A 13 39.81 -14.51 24.31
CA PHE A 13 39.17 -15.74 23.81
C PHE A 13 38.29 -16.42 24.86
N ARG A 14 37.84 -15.69 25.89
CA ARG A 14 36.97 -16.23 26.93
C ARG A 14 35.54 -16.37 26.41
N PHE A 15 35.02 -17.58 26.47
CA PHE A 15 33.58 -17.85 26.34
C PHE A 15 32.92 -17.79 27.73
N SER A 16 31.83 -17.05 27.88
CA SER A 16 30.98 -17.09 29.07
C SER A 16 29.64 -17.73 28.72
N VAL A 17 29.31 -18.82 29.40
CA VAL A 17 27.96 -19.40 29.32
C VAL A 17 27.13 -18.75 30.42
N SER A 18 26.13 -17.96 30.02
CA SER A 18 25.12 -17.41 30.92
C SER A 18 23.89 -18.29 30.86
N TYR A 19 23.59 -18.97 31.96
CA TYR A 19 22.34 -19.71 32.10
C TYR A 19 21.22 -18.70 32.41
N ILE A 20 20.34 -18.47 31.44
CA ILE A 20 19.11 -17.70 31.64
C ILE A 20 18.03 -18.73 31.98
N PRO A 21 17.56 -18.81 33.24
CA PRO A 21 16.45 -19.70 33.58
C PRO A 21 15.21 -19.30 32.77
N LEU A 22 14.50 -20.28 32.22
CA LEU A 22 13.17 -20.06 31.65
C LEU A 22 12.26 -19.62 32.81
N PRO A 23 11.49 -18.53 32.65
CA PRO A 23 10.74 -17.99 33.77
C PRO A 23 9.60 -18.93 34.15
N GLU A 24 9.62 -19.39 35.40
CA GLU A 24 8.51 -20.10 36.04
C GLU A 24 7.53 -19.07 36.64
N SER A 25 6.28 -19.48 36.90
CA SER A 25 5.24 -18.65 37.52
C SER A 25 5.77 -17.93 38.78
N GLY A 26 5.76 -16.59 38.80
CA GLY A 26 6.35 -15.78 39.88
C GLY A 26 7.50 -14.84 39.47
N ASP A 27 7.93 -14.83 38.21
CA ASP A 27 8.88 -13.82 37.67
C ASP A 27 8.13 -12.51 37.39
N TRP A 28 8.59 -11.35 37.88
CA TRP A 28 7.92 -10.04 37.65
C TRP A 28 7.79 -9.65 36.17
N ARG A 29 8.58 -10.28 35.27
CA ARG A 29 8.44 -10.15 33.81
C ARG A 29 7.30 -11.00 33.24
N VAL A 30 6.87 -12.02 33.97
CA VAL A 30 5.69 -12.87 33.72
C VAL A 30 4.47 -12.37 34.50
N ASP A 31 4.69 -11.81 35.70
CA ASP A 31 3.73 -11.12 36.55
C ASP A 31 3.65 -9.62 36.23
N MET A 32 3.74 -9.24 34.95
CA MET A 32 3.26 -7.91 34.56
C MET A 32 1.79 -7.83 34.96
N GLU A 33 1.42 -6.82 35.76
CA GLU A 33 0.04 -6.58 36.19
C GLU A 33 -0.91 -6.78 35.02
N LYS A 34 -2.03 -7.49 35.26
CA LYS A 34 -3.08 -7.69 34.25
C LYS A 34 -3.47 -6.37 33.57
N GLU A 35 -3.42 -5.27 34.31
CA GLU A 35 -3.65 -3.91 33.83
C GLU A 35 -2.62 -3.46 32.78
N THR A 36 -1.32 -3.70 33.00
CA THR A 36 -0.26 -3.38 32.03
C THR A 36 -0.36 -4.25 30.79
N THR A 37 -0.73 -5.53 30.95
CA THR A 37 -0.94 -6.45 29.82
C THR A 37 -2.16 -6.04 28.99
N GLU A 38 -3.23 -5.60 29.64
CA GLU A 38 -4.44 -5.10 28.98
C GLU A 38 -4.18 -3.76 28.26
N THR A 39 -3.44 -2.85 28.91
CA THR A 39 -3.01 -1.59 28.29
C THR A 39 -2.15 -1.85 27.06
N LEU A 40 -1.23 -2.82 27.13
CA LEU A 40 -0.39 -3.20 25.98
C LEU A 40 -1.23 -3.78 24.84
N LYS A 41 -2.23 -4.62 25.14
CA LYS A 41 -3.16 -5.16 24.13
C LYS A 41 -3.95 -4.06 23.45
N GLN A 42 -4.56 -3.15 24.21
CA GLN A 42 -5.31 -2.01 23.68
C GLN A 42 -4.43 -1.13 22.80
N HIS A 43 -3.19 -0.90 23.21
CA HIS A 43 -2.21 -0.16 22.42
C HIS A 43 -1.86 -0.89 21.11
N TYR A 44 -1.66 -2.21 21.14
CA TYR A 44 -1.43 -3.01 19.94
C TYR A 44 -2.65 -3.00 19.00
N GLU A 45 -3.86 -3.20 19.52
CA GLU A 45 -5.09 -3.16 18.73
C GLU A 45 -5.26 -1.80 18.03
N THR A 46 -5.03 -0.71 18.77
CA THR A 46 -5.07 0.65 18.21
C THR A 46 -4.01 0.83 17.12
N TYR A 47 -2.77 0.44 17.40
CA TYR A 47 -1.65 0.52 16.45
C TYR A 47 -1.93 -0.27 15.16
N TYR A 48 -2.43 -1.50 15.27
CA TYR A 48 -2.77 -2.31 14.10
C TYR A 48 -3.96 -1.76 13.32
N ALA A 49 -4.97 -1.22 14.01
CA ALA A 49 -6.10 -0.57 13.36
C ALA A 49 -5.65 0.69 12.58
N GLU A 50 -4.79 1.51 13.17
CA GLU A 50 -4.20 2.68 12.51
C GLU A 50 -3.33 2.29 11.31
N ALA A 51 -2.49 1.27 11.46
CA ALA A 51 -1.66 0.77 10.36
C ALA A 51 -2.51 0.24 9.19
N LEU A 52 -3.58 -0.50 9.48
CA LEU A 52 -4.53 -0.98 8.46
C LEU A 52 -5.25 0.19 7.77
N ASN A 53 -5.75 1.16 8.52
CA ASN A 53 -6.41 2.34 7.96
C ASN A 53 -5.44 3.16 7.09
N THR A 54 -4.21 3.34 7.53
CA THR A 54 -3.16 4.05 6.77
C THR A 54 -2.88 3.34 5.46
N ALA A 55 -2.72 2.01 5.50
CA ALA A 55 -2.49 1.22 4.30
C ALA A 55 -3.68 1.28 3.33
N MET A 56 -4.91 1.19 3.83
CA MET A 56 -6.13 1.33 3.03
C MET A 56 -6.23 2.72 2.39
N ASN A 57 -5.88 3.78 3.11
CA ASN A 57 -5.88 5.15 2.58
C ASN A 57 -4.80 5.36 1.50
N ASP A 58 -3.61 4.76 1.64
CA ASP A 58 -2.56 4.81 0.61
C ASP A 58 -3.04 4.18 -0.71
N VAL A 59 -3.76 3.06 -0.66
CA VAL A 59 -4.38 2.46 -1.86
C VAL A 59 -5.32 3.44 -2.55
N TRP A 60 -6.21 4.07 -1.79
CA TRP A 60 -7.14 5.06 -2.32
C TRP A 60 -6.45 6.28 -2.92
N GLN A 61 -5.39 6.79 -2.27
CA GLN A 61 -4.62 7.91 -2.80
C GLN A 61 -3.89 7.56 -4.10
N ARG A 62 -3.30 6.36 -4.19
CA ARG A 62 -2.65 5.89 -5.41
C ARG A 62 -3.66 5.73 -6.54
N MET A 63 -4.85 5.21 -6.24
CA MET A 63 -5.95 5.11 -7.22
C MET A 63 -6.37 6.48 -7.72
N HIS A 64 -6.66 7.42 -6.82
CA HIS A 64 -7.02 8.78 -7.18
C HIS A 64 -5.96 9.40 -8.08
N LYS A 65 -4.68 9.32 -7.70
CA LYS A 65 -3.56 9.84 -8.49
C LYS A 65 -3.46 9.20 -9.87
N ALA A 66 -3.62 7.88 -9.98
CA ALA A 66 -3.55 7.18 -11.26
C ALA A 66 -4.68 7.61 -12.21
N LEU A 67 -5.92 7.68 -11.69
CA LEU A 67 -7.08 8.10 -12.46
C LEU A 67 -7.06 9.58 -12.83
N SER A 68 -6.65 10.48 -11.92
CA SER A 68 -6.49 11.90 -12.23
C SER A 68 -5.46 12.11 -13.34
N ASN A 69 -4.32 11.41 -13.28
CA ASN A 69 -3.31 11.46 -14.33
C ASN A 69 -3.84 10.94 -15.68
N MET A 70 -4.70 9.92 -15.65
CA MET A 70 -5.34 9.38 -16.84
C MET A 70 -6.33 10.39 -17.44
N SER A 71 -7.24 10.95 -16.64
CA SER A 71 -8.19 11.97 -17.07
C SER A 71 -7.47 13.20 -17.66
N GLU A 72 -6.46 13.73 -16.96
CA GLU A 72 -5.75 14.94 -17.37
C GLU A 72 -4.98 14.77 -18.69
N ARG A 73 -4.52 13.55 -18.97
CA ARG A 73 -3.79 13.24 -20.22
C ARG A 73 -4.71 12.85 -21.37
N LEU A 74 -5.93 12.38 -21.09
CA LEU A 74 -6.95 12.14 -22.11
C LEU A 74 -7.73 13.42 -22.46
N ASP A 75 -7.52 14.51 -21.73
CA ASP A 75 -8.18 15.80 -21.94
C ASP A 75 -7.56 16.62 -23.08
N TYR A 76 -7.81 16.21 -24.33
CA TYR A 76 -7.53 17.03 -25.51
C TYR A 76 -8.48 16.68 -26.65
N ALA A 77 -9.00 17.71 -27.33
CA ALA A 77 -9.95 17.59 -28.45
C ALA A 77 -9.26 17.52 -29.83
N ASP A 78 -8.11 18.20 -29.97
CA ASP A 78 -7.38 18.31 -31.24
C ASP A 78 -5.91 17.87 -31.09
N ASP A 79 -5.34 17.35 -32.18
CA ASP A 79 -3.95 16.85 -32.25
C ASP A 79 -2.91 17.95 -31.94
N ALA A 80 -3.29 19.22 -32.06
CA ALA A 80 -2.46 20.38 -31.70
C ALA A 80 -2.18 20.52 -30.19
N ASN A 81 -3.06 19.98 -29.33
CA ASN A 81 -2.92 20.01 -27.86
C ASN A 81 -2.63 18.63 -27.28
N LYS A 82 -2.16 17.69 -28.10
CA LYS A 82 -1.89 16.31 -27.71
C LYS A 82 -0.80 16.24 -26.65
N LYS A 83 -1.20 15.95 -25.41
CA LYS A 83 -0.25 15.59 -24.35
C LYS A 83 0.39 14.25 -24.70
N ILE A 84 1.69 14.10 -24.43
CA ILE A 84 2.44 12.88 -24.73
C ILE A 84 1.83 11.71 -23.95
N PHE A 85 1.17 10.81 -24.67
CA PHE A 85 0.54 9.62 -24.12
C PHE A 85 1.52 8.45 -24.12
N ARG A 86 1.88 7.99 -22.91
CA ARG A 86 2.76 6.83 -22.68
C ARG A 86 1.94 5.61 -22.30
N ASP A 87 2.37 4.44 -22.74
CA ASP A 87 1.71 3.15 -22.43
C ASP A 87 1.58 2.91 -20.92
N SER A 88 2.53 3.46 -20.15
CA SER A 88 2.54 3.37 -18.70
C SER A 88 1.32 3.97 -18.01
N LEU A 89 0.51 4.79 -18.69
CA LEU A 89 -0.76 5.27 -18.14
C LEU A 89 -1.75 4.13 -17.92
N VAL A 90 -1.98 3.32 -18.96
CA VAL A 90 -2.96 2.23 -18.91
C VAL A 90 -2.47 1.15 -17.96
N ASN A 91 -1.18 0.79 -18.03
CA ASN A 91 -0.58 -0.19 -17.14
C ASN A 91 -0.69 0.23 -15.67
N ASN A 92 -0.42 1.51 -15.35
CA ASN A 92 -0.53 1.99 -13.98
C ASN A 92 -1.96 1.88 -13.41
N VAL A 93 -2.99 2.04 -14.24
CA VAL A 93 -4.38 1.87 -13.75
C VAL A 93 -4.75 0.40 -13.62
N ILE A 94 -4.25 -0.48 -14.50
CA ILE A 94 -4.39 -1.94 -14.36
C ILE A 94 -3.72 -2.42 -13.06
N ASP A 95 -2.50 -1.93 -12.77
CA ASP A 95 -1.77 -2.26 -11.54
C ASP A 95 -2.56 -1.86 -10.29
N ILE A 96 -3.32 -0.76 -10.34
CA ILE A 96 -4.21 -0.34 -9.25
C ILE A 96 -5.41 -1.28 -9.10
N CYS A 97 -5.98 -1.81 -10.18
CA CYS A 97 -7.05 -2.81 -10.10
C CYS A 97 -6.59 -4.07 -9.38
N ASP A 98 -5.38 -4.55 -9.69
CA ASP A 98 -4.78 -5.69 -9.01
C ASP A 98 -4.48 -5.36 -7.54
N LEU A 99 -3.97 -4.16 -7.27
CA LEU A 99 -3.70 -3.72 -5.91
C LEU A 99 -4.98 -3.64 -5.06
N LEU A 100 -6.09 -3.15 -5.61
CA LEU A 100 -7.39 -3.14 -4.93
C LEU A 100 -7.88 -4.55 -4.60
N ARG A 101 -7.65 -5.53 -5.47
CA ARG A 101 -8.00 -6.94 -5.20
C ARG A 101 -7.18 -7.47 -4.03
N ASP A 102 -5.87 -7.26 -4.06
CA ASP A 102 -4.95 -7.86 -3.11
C ASP A 102 -4.98 -7.18 -1.73
N PHE A 103 -5.26 -5.86 -1.69
CA PHE A 103 -5.36 -5.08 -0.44
C PHE A 103 -6.76 -5.05 0.19
N ASN A 104 -7.75 -5.71 -0.39
CA ASN A 104 -9.09 -5.84 0.21
C ASN A 104 -9.11 -6.87 1.37
N VAL A 105 -8.19 -6.73 2.32
CA VAL A 105 -8.03 -7.65 3.46
C VAL A 105 -9.21 -7.57 4.43
N SER A 106 -9.88 -6.41 4.49
CA SER A 106 -11.08 -6.18 5.32
C SER A 106 -12.38 -6.66 4.69
N GLY A 107 -12.38 -7.10 3.43
CA GLY A 107 -13.58 -7.52 2.72
C GLY A 107 -14.57 -6.38 2.46
N SER A 108 -14.06 -5.16 2.28
CA SER A 108 -14.87 -3.99 1.98
C SER A 108 -15.60 -4.17 0.64
N SER A 109 -16.93 -4.09 0.68
CA SER A 109 -17.79 -4.11 -0.51
C SER A 109 -17.57 -2.89 -1.41
N GLN A 110 -17.14 -1.77 -0.84
CA GLN A 110 -16.86 -0.55 -1.59
C GLN A 110 -15.60 -0.67 -2.46
N MET A 111 -14.53 -1.25 -1.92
CA MET A 111 -13.30 -1.49 -2.69
C MET A 111 -13.58 -2.47 -3.84
N GLU A 112 -14.36 -3.52 -3.59
CA GLU A 112 -14.71 -4.50 -4.62
C GLU A 112 -15.62 -3.91 -5.70
N ALA A 113 -16.63 -3.13 -5.32
CA ALA A 113 -17.50 -2.46 -6.29
C ALA A 113 -16.70 -1.52 -7.21
N MET A 114 -15.74 -0.79 -6.63
CA MET A 114 -14.87 0.11 -7.37
C MET A 114 -13.92 -0.63 -8.31
N ARG A 115 -13.34 -1.74 -7.85
CA ARG A 115 -12.49 -2.62 -8.66
C ARG A 115 -13.25 -3.12 -9.89
N VAL A 116 -14.48 -3.61 -9.69
CA VAL A 116 -15.33 -4.11 -10.77
C VAL A 116 -15.67 -3.01 -11.78
N GLN A 117 -16.04 -1.81 -11.31
CA GLN A 117 -16.31 -0.67 -12.20
C GLN A 117 -15.09 -0.25 -13.01
N LEU A 118 -13.91 -0.23 -12.39
CA LEU A 118 -12.67 0.15 -13.05
C LEU A 118 -12.22 -0.91 -14.07
N GLU A 119 -12.35 -2.20 -13.72
CA GLU A 119 -12.06 -3.31 -14.62
C GLU A 119 -12.98 -3.29 -15.85
N ASP A 120 -14.27 -3.02 -15.67
CA ASP A 120 -15.22 -2.92 -16.78
C ASP A 120 -14.93 -1.72 -17.69
N ALA A 121 -14.62 -0.56 -17.09
CA ALA A 121 -14.28 0.66 -17.83
C ALA A 121 -13.00 0.55 -18.66
N LEU A 122 -12.05 -0.28 -18.23
CA LEU A 122 -10.77 -0.49 -18.91
C LEU A 122 -10.73 -1.76 -19.77
N ARG A 123 -11.82 -2.52 -19.80
CA ARG A 123 -11.88 -3.77 -20.54
C ARG A 123 -11.72 -3.51 -22.04
N GLY A 124 -10.63 -4.01 -22.61
CA GLY A 124 -10.30 -3.81 -24.03
C GLY A 124 -9.71 -2.44 -24.36
N VAL A 125 -9.44 -1.60 -23.37
CA VAL A 125 -8.74 -0.32 -23.56
C VAL A 125 -7.24 -0.58 -23.64
N THR A 126 -6.67 -0.43 -24.84
CA THR A 126 -5.22 -0.50 -25.04
C THR A 126 -4.64 0.88 -25.32
N PRO A 127 -3.35 1.10 -25.02
CA PRO A 127 -2.67 2.34 -25.37
C PRO A 127 -2.80 2.73 -26.85
N ASP A 128 -2.69 1.75 -27.75
CA ASP A 128 -2.78 1.99 -29.20
C ASP A 128 -4.20 2.35 -29.63
N ALA A 129 -5.22 1.67 -29.09
CA ALA A 129 -6.62 2.02 -29.37
C ALA A 129 -6.96 3.45 -28.91
N LEU A 130 -6.42 3.89 -27.78
CA LEU A 130 -6.58 5.27 -27.29
C LEU A 130 -5.86 6.32 -28.15
N ARG A 131 -4.81 5.93 -28.90
CA ARG A 131 -4.10 6.82 -29.84
C ARG A 131 -4.88 6.97 -31.15
N GLU A 132 -5.45 5.88 -31.65
CA GLU A 132 -6.11 5.83 -32.96
C GLU A 132 -7.56 6.30 -32.92
N ASP A 133 -8.28 6.06 -31.82
CA ASP A 133 -9.71 6.36 -31.71
C ASP A 133 -9.98 7.51 -30.71
N ALA A 134 -10.40 8.65 -31.25
CA ALA A 134 -10.79 9.82 -30.46
C ALA A 134 -12.11 9.63 -29.70
N HIS A 135 -13.03 8.81 -30.22
CA HIS A 135 -14.30 8.50 -29.56
C HIS A 135 -14.06 7.58 -28.35
N LEU A 136 -13.26 6.52 -28.54
CA LEU A 136 -12.85 5.65 -27.43
C LEU A 136 -12.16 6.46 -26.33
N ARG A 137 -11.26 7.37 -26.69
CA ARG A 137 -10.58 8.27 -25.74
C ARG A 137 -11.55 9.10 -24.92
N ALA A 138 -12.52 9.74 -25.58
CA ALA A 138 -13.53 10.56 -24.90
C ALA A 138 -14.44 9.71 -23.99
N GLN A 139 -14.80 8.49 -24.42
CA GLN A 139 -15.58 7.57 -23.61
C GLN A 139 -14.81 7.09 -22.37
N THR A 140 -13.56 6.65 -22.54
CA THR A 140 -12.71 6.24 -21.43
C THR A 140 -12.50 7.39 -20.44
N LYS A 141 -12.29 8.63 -20.92
CA LYS A 141 -12.20 9.81 -20.05
C LYS A 141 -13.46 9.98 -19.19
N ARG A 142 -14.65 9.93 -19.81
CA ARG A 142 -15.92 10.06 -19.07
C ARG A 142 -16.07 8.98 -18.00
N ASN A 143 -15.78 7.73 -18.35
CA ASN A 143 -15.85 6.62 -17.41
C ASN A 143 -14.88 6.83 -16.22
N VAL A 144 -13.64 7.25 -16.50
CA VAL A 144 -12.63 7.54 -15.46
C VAL A 144 -13.06 8.72 -14.59
N ASP A 145 -13.62 9.78 -15.17
CA ASP A 145 -14.13 10.95 -14.43
C ASP A 145 -15.31 10.59 -13.53
N ASP A 146 -16.19 9.70 -13.98
CA ASP A 146 -17.33 9.26 -13.18
C ASP A 146 -16.90 8.34 -12.03
N ILE A 147 -15.91 7.47 -12.26
CA ILE A 147 -15.27 6.69 -11.19
C ILE A 147 -14.59 7.61 -10.17
N LEU A 148 -13.85 8.63 -10.62
CA LEU A 148 -13.21 9.63 -9.75
C LEU A 148 -14.23 10.34 -8.84
N LYS A 149 -15.41 10.70 -9.35
CA LYS A 149 -16.48 11.31 -8.54
C LYS A 149 -17.11 10.34 -7.54
N SER A 150 -17.11 9.05 -7.85
CA SER A 150 -17.66 8.01 -6.99
C SER A 150 -16.72 7.59 -5.85
N LEU A 151 -15.46 8.05 -5.88
CA LEU A 151 -14.52 7.82 -4.80
C LEU A 151 -15.07 8.40 -3.49
N PRO A 152 -14.95 7.66 -2.37
CA PRO A 152 -15.27 8.25 -1.06
C PRO A 152 -14.46 9.53 -0.88
N SER A 153 -15.04 10.54 -0.25
CA SER A 153 -14.32 11.76 0.13
C SER A 153 -13.16 11.36 1.03
N LEU A 154 -11.98 11.24 0.43
CA LEU A 154 -10.74 11.19 1.16
C LEU A 154 -10.58 12.58 1.75
N ASP A 155 -10.64 12.71 3.08
CA ASP A 155 -10.01 13.85 3.74
C ASP A 155 -8.51 13.75 3.43
N ILE A 156 -8.10 14.40 2.34
CA ILE A 156 -6.70 14.57 1.92
C ILE A 156 -6.15 15.81 2.60
#